data_AF-A0A7S4PM64-F1
#
_entry.id   AF-A0A7S4PM64-F1
#
_cell.length_a   1.000
_cell.length_b   1.000
_cell.length_c   1.000
_cell.angle_alpha   90.00
_cell.angle_beta   90.00
_cell.angle_gamma   90.00
#
_symmetry.space_group_name_H-M   'P 1'
#
loop_
_entity.id
_entity.type
_entity.pdbx_description
1 polymer ?
#
loop_
_entity_poly.entity_id
_entity_poly.type
_entity_poly.pdbx_seq_one_letter_code
_entity_poly.pdbx_strand_id
1 'polypeptide(L)'
;WMRSLSKAMEETELPATLLDAVQPLERFPEIDMDILTFVVKSKSSEWQEVLHDPQHFNLPQSYRIDFAVCIHVYTLSDPPVFAIINREMFNRDRRQVGGGRSISPALGACLPYIKFLREALRALPQRFKYKGEARRGVKWVYPSPDHHNPTSHFKTGR
;
A
#
# COMPACT_ATOMS: atom_id res chain seq x y z
N TRP A 1 -8.58 15.97 7.10
CA TRP A 1 -8.29 14.66 6.51
C TRP A 1 -6.82 14.47 6.22
N MET A 2 -6.25 15.04 5.14
CA MET A 2 -4.83 14.82 4.81
C MET A 2 -3.89 15.17 5.98
N ARG A 3 -4.09 16.32 6.65
CA ARG A 3 -3.34 16.67 7.88
C ARG A 3 -3.48 15.64 9.01
N SER A 4 -4.70 15.14 9.23
CA SER A 4 -5.00 14.14 10.26
C SER A 4 -4.34 12.79 9.95
N LEU A 5 -4.36 12.38 8.69
CA LEU A 5 -3.69 11.17 8.21
C LEU A 5 -2.17 11.31 8.29
N SER A 6 -1.61 12.45 7.87
CA SER A 6 -0.17 12.73 8.00
C SER A 6 0.27 12.66 9.46
N LYS A 7 -0.48 13.31 10.36
CA LYS A 7 -0.21 13.26 11.81
C LYS A 7 -0.27 11.83 12.34
N ALA A 8 -1.31 11.06 12.03
CA ALA A 8 -1.43 9.68 12.47
C ALA A 8 -0.30 8.78 11.92
N MET A 9 0.12 9.00 10.68
CA MET A 9 1.27 8.31 10.07
C MET A 9 2.61 8.70 10.70
N GLU A 10 2.75 9.94 11.17
CA GLU A 10 3.92 10.40 11.92
C GLU A 10 3.95 9.75 13.31
N GLU A 11 2.82 9.73 14.01
CA GLU A 11 2.65 9.15 15.35
C GLU A 11 2.74 7.61 15.39
N THR A 12 2.35 6.92 14.32
CA THR A 12 2.46 5.45 14.23
C THR A 12 3.93 5.05 14.24
N GLU A 13 4.38 4.16 15.12
CA GLU A 13 5.77 3.69 15.10
C GLU A 13 6.09 2.94 13.80
N LEU A 14 7.31 3.05 13.26
CA LEU A 14 7.72 2.26 12.11
C LEU A 14 8.00 0.82 12.60
N PRO A 15 7.28 -0.21 12.09
CA PRO A 15 7.53 -1.58 12.52
C PRO A 15 8.96 -2.04 12.21
N ALA A 16 9.50 -2.87 13.10
CA ALA A 16 10.85 -3.41 12.94
C ALA A 16 10.93 -4.40 11.78
N THR A 17 9.88 -5.21 11.57
CA THR A 17 9.80 -6.19 10.48
C THR A 17 8.51 -6.05 9.67
N LEU A 18 8.47 -6.68 8.48
CA LEU A 18 7.23 -6.76 7.70
C LEU A 18 6.15 -7.59 8.44
N LEU A 19 6.53 -8.62 9.19
CA LEU A 19 5.59 -9.42 9.98
C LEU A 19 4.88 -8.56 11.03
N ASP A 20 5.62 -7.70 11.73
CA ASP A 20 5.04 -6.73 12.69
C ASP A 20 4.11 -5.74 11.97
N ALA A 21 4.47 -5.34 10.75
CA ALA A 21 3.67 -4.40 9.96
C ALA A 21 2.33 -4.99 9.49
N VAL A 22 2.28 -6.31 9.22
CA VAL A 22 1.04 -6.99 8.80
C VAL A 22 0.23 -7.56 9.95
N GLN A 23 0.80 -7.76 11.14
CA GLN A 23 0.11 -8.37 12.28
C GLN A 23 -1.25 -7.71 12.59
N PRO A 24 -1.38 -6.36 12.62
CA PRO A 24 -2.67 -5.72 12.91
C PRO A 24 -3.74 -5.95 11.84
N LEU A 25 -3.37 -6.50 10.68
CA LEU A 25 -4.31 -6.83 9.60
C LEU A 25 -5.14 -8.08 9.91
N GLU A 26 -4.79 -8.87 10.94
CA GLU A 26 -5.57 -10.04 11.41
C GLU A 26 -7.04 -9.73 11.71
N ARG A 27 -7.35 -8.45 12.00
CA ARG A 27 -8.70 -7.96 12.24
C ARG A 27 -9.62 -8.04 11.02
N PHE A 28 -9.05 -8.17 9.82
CA PHE A 28 -9.80 -8.16 8.56
C PHE A 28 -10.08 -9.61 8.16
N PRO A 29 -11.35 -10.05 8.17
CA PRO A 29 -11.69 -11.45 7.88
C PRO A 29 -11.32 -11.88 6.46
N GLU A 30 -11.06 -10.93 5.55
CA GLU A 30 -10.62 -11.21 4.18
C GLU A 30 -9.11 -11.49 4.06
N ILE A 31 -8.34 -11.35 5.15
CA ILE A 31 -6.92 -11.71 5.19
C ILE A 31 -6.77 -13.02 5.95
N ASP A 32 -6.37 -14.05 5.22
CA ASP A 32 -5.80 -15.25 5.82
C ASP A 32 -4.36 -14.93 6.26
N MET A 33 -4.16 -14.84 7.57
CA MET A 33 -2.87 -14.50 8.17
C MET A 33 -1.84 -15.61 8.01
N ASP A 34 -2.25 -16.87 7.87
CA ASP A 34 -1.33 -17.99 7.66
C ASP A 34 -0.77 -17.94 6.23
N ILE A 35 -1.65 -17.70 5.25
CA ILE A 35 -1.25 -17.48 3.85
C ILE A 35 -0.35 -16.25 3.74
N LEU A 36 -0.74 -15.13 4.36
CA LEU A 36 0.06 -13.90 4.31
C LEU A 36 1.44 -14.10 4.94
N THR A 37 1.52 -14.75 6.10
CA THR A 37 2.78 -15.06 6.76
C THR A 37 3.65 -16.01 5.92
N PHE A 38 3.03 -17.01 5.30
CA PHE A 38 3.73 -17.92 4.40
C PHE A 38 4.31 -17.18 3.19
N VAL A 39 3.53 -16.32 2.53
CA VAL A 39 3.99 -15.50 1.39
C VAL A 39 5.17 -14.63 1.80
N VAL A 40 5.08 -13.93 2.94
CA VAL A 40 6.17 -13.09 3.44
C VAL A 40 7.45 -13.91 3.64
N LYS A 41 7.36 -15.05 4.35
CA LYS A 41 8.54 -15.89 4.63
C LYS A 41 9.12 -16.52 3.37
N SER A 42 8.27 -17.07 2.51
CA SER A 42 8.68 -17.72 1.27
C SER A 42 9.38 -16.74 0.34
N LYS A 43 8.82 -15.53 0.14
CA LYS A 43 9.44 -14.50 -0.69
C LYS A 43 10.70 -13.91 -0.10
N SER A 44 10.75 -13.73 1.22
CA SER A 44 12.01 -13.35 1.88
C SER A 44 13.10 -14.41 1.66
N SER A 45 12.79 -15.70 1.75
CA SER A 45 13.78 -16.74 1.47
C SER A 45 14.22 -16.77 0.00
N GLU A 46 13.27 -16.67 -0.93
CA GLU A 46 13.55 -16.66 -2.37
C GLU A 46 14.44 -15.47 -2.77
N TRP A 47 14.17 -14.29 -2.22
CA TRP A 47 14.86 -13.07 -2.63
C TRP A 47 16.15 -12.79 -1.89
N GLN A 48 16.46 -13.54 -0.82
CA GLN A 48 17.66 -13.34 -0.02
C GLN A 48 18.94 -13.40 -0.87
N GLU A 49 18.97 -14.26 -1.88
CA GLU A 49 20.15 -14.46 -2.74
C GLU A 49 20.16 -13.53 -3.96
N VAL A 50 18.99 -13.08 -4.43
CA VAL A 50 18.86 -12.34 -5.71
C VAL A 50 18.62 -10.83 -5.53
N LEU A 51 18.22 -10.37 -4.33
CA LEU A 51 17.89 -8.96 -4.10
C LEU A 51 19.04 -8.02 -4.42
N HIS A 52 20.25 -8.43 -4.08
CA HIS A 52 21.47 -7.65 -4.23
C HIS A 52 22.34 -8.07 -5.42
N ASP A 53 21.94 -9.13 -6.12
CA ASP A 53 22.67 -9.63 -7.26
C ASP A 53 22.62 -8.61 -8.43
N PRO A 54 23.77 -8.17 -8.97
CA PRO A 54 23.85 -7.29 -10.13
C PRO A 54 23.12 -7.79 -11.38
N GLN A 55 22.92 -9.10 -11.52
CA GLN A 55 22.21 -9.72 -12.65
C GLN A 55 20.68 -9.76 -12.47
N HIS A 56 20.20 -9.46 -11.26
CA HIS A 56 18.78 -9.46 -10.91
C HIS A 56 18.31 -8.05 -10.51
N PHE A 57 17.86 -7.86 -9.26
CA PHE A 57 17.36 -6.57 -8.78
C PHE A 57 18.47 -5.54 -8.56
N ASN A 58 19.70 -6.02 -8.29
CA ASN A 58 20.88 -5.20 -8.08
C ASN A 58 20.74 -4.18 -6.91
N LEU A 59 19.77 -4.34 -6.01
CA LEU A 59 19.51 -3.36 -4.95
C LEU A 59 20.72 -3.23 -4.01
N PRO A 60 21.01 -2.04 -3.44
CA PRO A 60 22.15 -1.88 -2.55
C PRO A 60 21.96 -2.75 -1.29
N GLN A 61 23.06 -3.20 -0.70
CA GLN A 61 23.07 -4.02 0.52
C GLN A 61 22.36 -3.34 1.72
N SER A 62 22.21 -2.01 1.68
CA SER A 62 21.45 -1.26 2.68
C SER A 62 19.93 -1.34 2.49
N TYR A 63 19.43 -1.81 1.34
CA TYR A 63 18.01 -1.95 1.09
C TYR A 63 17.49 -3.25 1.70
N ARG A 64 16.52 -3.13 2.60
CA ARG A 64 16.03 -4.26 3.40
C ARG A 64 15.17 -5.20 2.56
N ILE A 65 15.35 -6.50 2.76
CA ILE A 65 14.51 -7.51 2.09
C ILE A 65 13.02 -7.35 2.40
N ASP A 66 12.69 -7.06 3.66
CA ASP A 66 11.32 -6.80 4.08
C ASP A 66 10.67 -5.64 3.30
N PHE A 67 11.44 -4.63 2.89
CA PHE A 67 10.93 -3.52 2.09
C PHE A 67 10.55 -3.99 0.68
N ALA A 68 11.36 -4.86 0.07
CA ALA A 68 11.07 -5.43 -1.22
C ALA A 68 9.81 -6.33 -1.16
N VAL A 69 9.74 -7.20 -0.15
CA VAL A 69 8.61 -8.11 0.05
C VAL A 69 7.35 -7.34 0.41
N CYS A 70 7.44 -6.22 1.15
CA CYS A 70 6.31 -5.35 1.43
C CYS A 70 5.67 -4.81 0.14
N ILE A 71 6.50 -4.30 -0.78
CA ILE A 71 6.02 -3.81 -2.08
C ILE A 71 5.37 -4.95 -2.86
N HIS A 72 5.95 -6.16 -2.85
CA HIS A 72 5.37 -7.33 -3.50
C HIS A 72 4.00 -7.71 -2.92
N VAL A 73 3.88 -7.82 -1.60
CA VAL A 73 2.61 -8.12 -0.93
C VAL A 73 1.52 -7.11 -1.30
N TYR A 74 1.89 -5.83 -1.47
CA TYR A 74 0.94 -4.79 -1.87
C TYR A 74 0.47 -4.90 -3.35
N THR A 75 1.08 -5.75 -4.17
CA THR A 75 0.65 -5.96 -5.57
C THR A 75 -0.11 -7.27 -5.78
N LEU A 76 -0.21 -8.13 -4.76
CA LEU A 76 -0.91 -9.40 -4.86
C LEU A 76 -2.42 -9.22 -4.85
N SER A 77 -3.11 -10.08 -5.61
CA SER A 77 -4.58 -10.19 -5.51
C SER A 77 -5.01 -11.04 -4.32
N ASP A 78 -4.16 -11.98 -3.90
CA ASP A 78 -4.36 -12.86 -2.77
C ASP A 78 -2.98 -13.10 -2.10
N PRO A 79 -2.79 -12.73 -0.82
CA PRO A 79 -3.74 -12.05 0.07
C PRO A 79 -4.04 -10.60 -0.38
N PRO A 80 -5.31 -10.12 -0.27
CA PRO A 80 -5.76 -8.85 -0.86
C PRO A 80 -5.40 -7.61 -0.02
N VAL A 81 -4.16 -7.51 0.47
CA VAL A 81 -3.71 -6.43 1.36
C VAL A 81 -3.96 -5.04 0.77
N PHE A 82 -3.67 -4.86 -0.53
CA PHE A 82 -3.90 -3.59 -1.21
C PHE A 82 -5.37 -3.19 -1.27
N ALA A 83 -6.28 -4.16 -1.41
CA ALA A 83 -7.70 -3.89 -1.55
C ALA A 83 -8.25 -3.34 -0.23
N ILE A 84 -7.86 -3.95 0.89
CA ILE A 84 -8.24 -3.51 2.24
C ILE A 84 -7.68 -2.13 2.53
N ILE A 85 -6.37 -1.92 2.32
CA ILE A 85 -5.74 -0.62 2.57
C ILE A 85 -6.42 0.48 1.74
N ASN A 86 -6.65 0.24 0.45
CA ASN A 86 -7.31 1.23 -0.41
C ASN A 86 -8.77 1.47 0.04
N ARG A 87 -9.53 0.43 0.37
CA ARG A 87 -10.88 0.57 0.92
C ARG A 87 -10.88 1.43 2.19
N GLU A 88 -10.00 1.11 3.13
CA GLU A 88 -9.92 1.82 4.40
C GLU A 88 -9.32 3.21 4.26
N MET A 89 -8.58 3.53 3.20
CA MET A 89 -8.14 4.89 2.87
C MET A 89 -9.24 5.73 2.21
N PHE A 90 -10.14 5.09 1.45
CA PHE A 90 -11.20 5.76 0.68
C PHE A 90 -12.64 5.54 1.22
N ASN A 91 -12.80 5.03 2.43
CA ASN A 91 -14.10 4.77 3.05
C ASN A 91 -15.02 6.01 2.98
N ARG A 92 -16.19 5.83 2.35
CA ARG A 92 -17.17 6.88 2.02
C ARG A 92 -17.92 7.38 3.25
N ASP A 93 -18.07 6.57 4.29
CA ASP A 93 -18.82 6.93 5.49
C ASP A 93 -18.14 8.09 6.25
N ARG A 94 -16.81 8.22 6.10
CA ARG A 94 -16.05 9.37 6.59
C ARG A 94 -16.29 10.68 5.84
N ARG A 95 -16.97 10.64 4.69
CA ARG A 95 -17.32 11.82 3.88
C ARG A 95 -18.73 12.33 4.16
N GLN A 96 -19.53 11.61 4.95
CA GLN A 96 -20.88 12.04 5.32
C GLN A 96 -20.83 13.20 6.32
N VAL A 97 -21.83 14.08 6.28
CA VAL A 97 -21.97 15.20 7.22
C VAL A 97 -22.19 14.62 8.62
N GLY A 98 -21.30 14.93 9.56
CA GLY A 98 -21.28 14.32 10.91
C GLY A 98 -20.33 13.13 11.05
N GLY A 99 -19.82 12.58 9.93
CA GLY A 99 -18.72 11.63 9.93
C GLY A 99 -17.45 12.30 10.45
N GLY A 100 -16.99 11.88 11.63
CA GLY A 100 -15.77 12.42 12.23
C GLY A 100 -14.61 12.39 11.24
N ARG A 101 -13.90 13.50 11.09
CA ARG A 101 -12.67 13.60 10.26
C ARG A 101 -11.49 12.81 10.84
N SER A 102 -11.75 11.91 11.80
CA SER A 102 -10.79 11.12 12.56
C SER A 102 -10.39 9.85 11.82
N ILE A 103 -9.28 9.26 12.26
CA ILE A 103 -8.84 7.96 11.78
C ILE A 103 -9.75 6.89 12.38
N SER A 104 -10.44 6.15 11.53
CA SER A 104 -11.23 5.00 11.94
C SER A 104 -10.33 3.91 12.51
N PRO A 105 -10.79 3.08 13.47
CA PRO A 105 -10.00 1.97 13.99
C PRO A 105 -9.47 1.04 12.89
N ALA A 106 -10.27 0.78 11.85
CA ALA A 106 -9.87 -0.05 10.70
C ALA A 106 -8.67 0.55 9.96
N LEU A 107 -8.76 1.80 9.53
CA LEU A 107 -7.60 2.52 8.98
C LEU A 107 -6.42 2.56 9.96
N GLY A 108 -6.67 2.73 11.26
CA GLY A 108 -5.64 2.72 12.30
C GLY A 108 -4.79 1.45 12.27
N ALA A 109 -5.43 0.29 12.12
CA ALA A 109 -4.74 -0.99 11.97
C ALA A 109 -3.99 -1.14 10.63
N CYS A 110 -4.35 -0.39 9.59
CA CYS A 110 -3.57 -0.36 8.36
C CYS A 110 -2.34 0.56 8.45
N LEU A 111 -2.28 1.50 9.40
CA LEU A 111 -1.21 2.51 9.45
C LEU A 111 0.20 1.90 9.58
N PRO A 112 0.45 0.84 10.37
CA PRO A 112 1.77 0.21 10.45
C PRO A 112 2.27 -0.26 9.08
N TYR A 113 1.43 -0.98 8.34
CA TYR A 113 1.75 -1.41 6.97
C TYR A 113 1.90 -0.21 6.01
N ILE A 114 1.00 0.76 6.05
CA ILE A 114 1.08 1.95 5.17
C ILE A 114 2.39 2.71 5.43
N LYS A 115 2.81 2.83 6.69
CA LYS A 115 4.08 3.48 7.07
C LYS A 115 5.26 2.67 6.57
N PHE A 116 5.24 1.36 6.77
CA PHE A 116 6.28 0.46 6.30
C PHE A 116 6.44 0.52 4.77
N LEU A 117 5.33 0.43 4.02
CA LEU A 117 5.32 0.55 2.55
C LEU A 117 5.84 1.92 2.09
N ARG A 118 5.46 3.01 2.77
CA ARG A 118 5.95 4.35 2.44
C ARG A 118 7.46 4.46 2.58
N GLU A 119 8.03 3.93 3.66
CA GLU A 119 9.48 3.93 3.86
C GLU A 119 10.19 2.97 2.89
N ALA A 120 9.58 1.81 2.57
CA ALA A 120 10.07 0.89 1.54
C ALA A 120 10.23 1.57 0.18
N LEU A 121 9.21 2.33 -0.26
CA LEU A 121 9.24 3.08 -1.52
C LEU A 121 10.23 4.25 -1.48
N ARG A 122 10.37 4.93 -0.33
CA ARG A 122 11.34 6.03 -0.16
C ARG A 122 12.78 5.55 -0.22
N ALA A 123 13.06 4.41 0.39
CA ALA A 123 14.39 3.80 0.44
C ALA A 123 14.87 3.26 -0.91
N LEU A 124 13.99 3.14 -1.92
CA LEU A 124 14.38 2.68 -3.25
C LEU A 124 15.47 3.59 -3.86
N PRO A 125 16.49 3.01 -4.52
CA PRO A 125 17.48 3.79 -5.25
C PRO A 125 16.85 4.66 -6.33
N GLN A 126 17.52 5.75 -6.69
CA GLN A 126 16.98 6.71 -7.66
C GLN A 126 16.64 6.09 -9.02
N ARG A 127 17.39 5.06 -9.46
CA ARG A 127 17.11 4.34 -10.71
C ARG A 127 15.77 3.58 -10.72
N PHE A 128 15.19 3.31 -9.55
CA PHE A 128 13.85 2.72 -9.41
C PHE A 128 12.76 3.78 -9.24
N LYS A 129 13.12 5.06 -9.17
CA LYS A 129 12.19 6.17 -9.01
C LYS A 129 11.89 6.77 -10.39
N TYR A 130 10.71 6.48 -10.89
CA TYR A 130 10.24 7.04 -12.15
C TYR A 130 9.75 8.49 -11.98
N LYS A 131 10.10 9.36 -12.94
CA LYS A 131 9.58 10.72 -13.06
C LYS A 131 9.13 10.94 -14.51
N GLY A 132 7.82 11.03 -14.73
CA GLY A 132 7.24 11.19 -16.05
C GLY A 132 5.73 10.93 -16.02
N GLU A 133 5.16 10.63 -17.18
CA GLU A 133 3.73 10.31 -17.31
C GLU A 133 3.48 8.85 -16.91
N ALA A 134 2.50 8.64 -16.03
CA ALA A 134 1.97 7.32 -15.72
C ALA A 134 0.47 7.29 -16.06
N ARG A 135 -0.02 6.13 -16.53
CA ARG A 135 -1.41 5.94 -16.93
C ARG A 135 -2.10 4.98 -15.98
N ARG A 136 -3.36 5.26 -15.65
CA ARG A 136 -4.21 4.40 -14.83
C ARG A 136 -5.49 4.07 -15.59
N GLY A 137 -5.69 2.78 -15.87
CA GLY A 137 -6.97 2.28 -16.34
C GLY A 137 -8.01 2.30 -15.22
N VAL A 138 -9.21 2.79 -15.52
CA VAL A 138 -10.36 2.71 -14.62
C VAL A 138 -11.54 2.11 -15.38
N LYS A 139 -12.29 1.21 -14.73
CA LYS A 139 -13.43 0.52 -15.35
C LYS A 139 -14.57 1.48 -15.70
N TRP A 140 -14.70 2.58 -14.97
CA TRP A 140 -15.83 3.50 -15.09
C TRP A 140 -15.36 4.95 -15.22
N VAL A 141 -15.51 5.52 -16.42
CA VAL A 141 -15.41 6.97 -16.71
C VAL A 141 -16.66 7.48 -17.45
N TYR A 142 -17.70 6.66 -17.36
CA TYR A 142 -18.96 6.76 -18.08
C TYR A 142 -20.04 7.14 -17.05
N PRO A 143 -20.56 8.38 -17.03
CA PRO A 143 -21.86 8.63 -16.41
C PRO A 143 -22.97 7.70 -16.97
N SER A 144 -22.85 7.26 -18.23
CA SER A 144 -23.60 6.15 -18.84
C SER A 144 -22.78 5.50 -19.97
N PRO A 145 -23.06 4.24 -20.39
CA PRO A 145 -22.31 3.55 -21.45
C PRO A 145 -22.16 4.34 -22.76
N ASP A 146 -23.13 5.20 -23.07
CA ASP A 146 -23.14 6.02 -24.28
C ASP A 146 -22.34 7.33 -24.15
N HIS A 147 -21.92 7.71 -22.93
CA HIS A 147 -21.33 9.02 -22.65
C HIS A 147 -20.00 8.86 -21.91
N HIS A 148 -18.90 8.82 -22.65
CA HIS A 148 -17.54 8.92 -22.09
C HIS A 148 -17.23 10.38 -21.72
N ASN A 149 -17.10 10.71 -20.43
CA ASN A 149 -16.76 12.09 -20.01
C ASN A 149 -15.63 12.14 -18.97
N PRO A 150 -14.40 11.78 -19.38
CA PRO A 150 -13.22 11.80 -18.50
C PRO A 150 -12.90 13.19 -17.98
N THR A 151 -13.09 14.24 -18.78
CA THR A 151 -12.83 15.63 -18.39
C THR A 151 -13.71 16.08 -17.22
N SER A 152 -14.97 15.65 -17.17
CA SER A 152 -15.87 15.93 -16.04
C SER A 152 -15.57 15.08 -14.80
N HIS A 153 -15.16 13.82 -15.01
CA HIS A 153 -14.89 12.87 -13.93
C HIS A 153 -13.59 13.21 -13.19
N PHE A 154 -12.59 13.69 -13.94
CA PHE A 154 -11.25 14.01 -13.45
C PHE A 154 -10.95 15.52 -13.39
N LYS A 155 -11.97 16.38 -13.20
CA LYS A 155 -11.87 17.86 -13.21
C LYS A 155 -10.71 18.47 -12.42
N THR A 156 -10.13 17.74 -11.46
CA THR A 156 -9.03 18.22 -10.60
C THR A 156 -7.74 17.42 -10.75
N GLY A 157 -7.53 16.71 -11.87
CA GLY A 157 -6.27 16.01 -12.15
C GLY A 157 -5.98 14.89 -11.14
N ARG A 158 -6.98 14.07 -10.86
CA ARG A 158 -6.85 12.85 -10.04
C ARG A 158 -7.04 11.61 -10.86
#